data_AF-A0A7V6RM79-F1
#
_entry.id   AF-A0A7V6RM79-F1
#
_cell.length_a   1.000
_cell.length_b   1.000
_cell.length_c   1.000
_cell.angle_alpha   90.00
_cell.angle_beta   90.00
_cell.angle_gamma   90.00
#
_symmetry.space_group_name_H-M   'P 1'
#
loop_
_entity.id
_entity.type
_entity.pdbx_description
1 polymer ?
#
loop_
_entity_poly.entity_id
_entity_poly.type
_entity_poly.pdbx_seq_one_letter_code
_entity_poly.pdbx_strand_id
1 'polypeptide(L)' 'MSRDNLTKIILPESRLPRFWYNVQADMPNPLSPGLNPQTLEALTPADLEPIFARELIAQEVSTERYIEIPE' A
#
# COMPACT_ATOMS: atom_id res chain seq x y z
N MET A 1 -31.08 -26.09 -15.05
CA MET A 1 -31.04 -24.63 -15.26
C MET A 1 -29.57 -24.23 -15.24
N SER A 2 -28.99 -23.93 -16.40
CA SER A 2 -27.61 -23.40 -16.47
C SER A 2 -27.61 -22.07 -15.72
N ARG A 3 -26.70 -21.88 -14.77
CA ARG A 3 -26.38 -20.53 -14.30
C ARG A 3 -26.07 -19.70 -15.54
N ASP A 4 -26.74 -18.58 -15.71
CA ASP A 4 -26.45 -17.64 -16.78
C ASP A 4 -24.94 -17.42 -16.83
N ASN A 5 -24.33 -17.64 -18.00
CA ASN A 5 -22.90 -17.48 -18.21
C ASN A 5 -22.59 -15.97 -18.10
N LEU A 6 -22.43 -15.48 -16.86
CA LEU A 6 -22.03 -14.10 -16.55
C LEU A 6 -20.60 -13.91 -17.07
N THR A 7 -20.46 -13.36 -18.28
CA THR A 7 -19.17 -13.12 -18.93
C THR A 7 -18.55 -11.77 -18.55
N LYS A 8 -19.34 -10.85 -17.99
CA LYS A 8 -18.88 -9.51 -17.59
C LYS A 8 -19.60 -9.03 -16.34
N ILE A 9 -18.84 -8.47 -15.39
CA ILE A 9 -19.36 -7.81 -14.20
C ILE A 9 -18.84 -6.37 -14.24
N ILE A 10 -19.75 -5.39 -14.19
CA ILE A 10 -19.41 -3.97 -14.13
C ILE A 10 -19.66 -3.47 -12.71
N LEU A 11 -18.67 -2.81 -12.13
CA LEU A 11 -18.78 -2.14 -10.85
C LEU A 11 -19.32 -0.71 -11.10
N PRO A 12 -20.44 -0.30 -10.48
CA PRO A 12 -20.85 1.09 -10.49
C PRO A 12 -19.85 1.95 -9.70
N GLU A 13 -19.70 3.22 -10.07
CA GLU A 13 -18.78 4.17 -9.41
C GLU A 13 -19.05 4.31 -7.91
N SER A 14 -20.31 4.19 -7.49
CA SER A 14 -20.72 4.21 -6.07
C SER A 14 -20.13 3.06 -5.25
N ARG A 15 -19.51 2.06 -5.89
CA ARG A 15 -18.80 0.95 -5.23
C ARG A 15 -17.29 1.02 -5.42
N LEU A 16 -16.75 2.13 -5.93
CA LEU A 16 -15.30 2.33 -5.93
C LEU A 16 -14.76 2.24 -4.49
N PRO A 17 -13.63 1.54 -4.27
CA PRO A 17 -12.97 1.53 -2.98
C PRO A 17 -12.60 2.94 -2.54
N ARG A 18 -12.68 3.20 -1.23
CA ARG A 18 -12.25 4.47 -0.61
C ARG A 18 -10.91 4.38 0.11
N PHE A 19 -10.30 3.18 0.13
CA PHE A 19 -9.07 2.89 0.85
C PHE A 19 -8.15 2.01 0.02
N TRP A 20 -6.85 2.25 0.11
CA TRP A 20 -5.83 1.28 -0.22
C TRP A 20 -5.68 0.29 0.95
N TYR A 21 -5.47 -0.99 0.62
CA TYR A 21 -5.24 -2.04 1.62
C TYR A 21 -3.74 -2.37 1.69
N ASN A 22 -3.17 -2.28 2.89
CA ASN A 22 -1.78 -2.62 3.16
C ASN A 22 -1.69 -4.07 3.65
N VAL A 23 -1.17 -4.94 2.80
CA VAL A 23 -1.02 -6.37 3.11
C VAL A 23 -0.01 -6.63 4.25
N GLN A 24 0.95 -5.72 4.49
CA GLN A 24 1.93 -5.90 5.57
C GLN A 24 1.29 -5.93 6.95
N ALA A 25 0.16 -5.24 7.14
CA ALA A 25 -0.57 -5.21 8.40
C ALA A 25 -1.10 -6.60 8.83
N ASP A 26 -1.23 -7.52 7.88
CA ASP A 26 -1.73 -8.88 8.12
C ASP A 26 -0.65 -9.96 7.89
N MET A 27 0.60 -9.56 7.62
CA MET A 27 1.69 -10.52 7.52
C MET A 27 2.04 -11.10 8.91
N PRO A 28 2.39 -12.40 9.00
CA PRO A 28 2.74 -13.04 10.26
C PRO A 28 4.02 -12.47 10.88
N ASN A 29 4.93 -11.96 10.05
CA ASN A 29 6.14 -11.25 10.46
C ASN A 29 6.29 -9.98 9.61
N PRO A 30 6.77 -8.86 10.18
CA PRO A 30 7.07 -7.66 9.41
C PRO A 30 8.15 -7.91 8.36
N LEU A 31 8.11 -7.14 7.27
CA LEU A 31 9.22 -7.11 6.32
C LEU A 31 10.45 -6.49 6.98
N SER A 32 11.63 -7.00 6.64
CA SER A 32 12.89 -6.37 7.03
C SER A 32 12.96 -4.97 6.42
N PRO A 33 13.45 -3.96 7.17
CA PRO A 33 13.61 -2.62 6.62
C PRO A 33 14.65 -2.64 5.49
N GLY A 34 14.44 -1.78 4.50
CA GLY A 34 15.50 -1.49 3.53
C GLY A 34 16.73 -0.90 4.23
N LEU A 35 17.91 -1.09 3.64
CA LEU A 35 19.17 -0.58 4.20
C LEU A 35 19.66 0.61 3.40
N ASN A 36 20.24 1.59 4.09
CA ASN A 36 20.96 2.69 3.45
C ASN A 36 22.21 2.10 2.77
N PRO A 37 22.43 2.34 1.46
CA PRO A 37 23.50 1.69 0.72
C PRO A 37 24.91 2.15 1.13
N GLN A 38 25.05 3.28 1.83
CA GLN A 38 26.33 3.79 2.32
C GLN A 38 26.67 3.27 3.71
N THR A 39 25.71 3.30 4.64
CA THR A 39 25.95 2.92 6.05
C THR A 39 25.65 1.46 6.33
N LEU A 40 24.85 0.80 5.48
CA LEU A 40 24.29 -0.53 5.68
C LEU A 40 23.39 -0.66 6.92
N GLU A 41 22.96 0.47 7.47
CA GLU A 41 21.97 0.53 8.55
C GLU A 41 20.55 0.66 8.00
N ALA A 42 19.54 0.44 8.84
CA ALA A 42 18.15 0.57 8.43
C ALA A 42 17.83 1.98 7.92
N LEU A 43 17.09 2.08 6.82
CA LEU A 43 16.65 3.35 6.25
C LEU A 43 15.78 4.13 7.22
N THR A 44 16.02 5.44 7.26
CA THR A 44 15.13 6.41 7.88
C THR A 44 14.30 7.12 6.81
N PRO A 45 13.14 7.70 7.15
CA PRO A 45 12.38 8.53 6.22
C PRO A 45 13.19 9.66 5.57
N ALA A 46 14.15 10.24 6.32
CA ALA A 46 15.02 11.31 5.83
C ALA A 46 15.95 10.84 4.69
N ASP A 47 16.34 9.56 4.70
CA ASP A 47 17.15 8.97 3.62
C ASP A 47 16.36 8.88 2.29
N LEU A 48 15.02 8.88 2.37
CA LEU A 48 14.11 8.75 1.22
C LEU A 48 13.62 10.10 0.66
N GLU A 49 13.66 11.17 1.46
CA GLU A 49 13.20 12.51 1.07
C GLU A 49 13.84 13.06 -0.23
N PRO A 50 15.12 12.77 -0.57
CA PRO A 50 15.70 13.23 -1.84
C PRO A 50 15.10 12.57 -3.09
N ILE A 51 14.43 11.43 -2.94
CA ILE A 51 13.99 10.57 -4.06
C ILE A 51 12.45 10.55 -4.14
N PHE A 52 11.78 10.57 -2.99
CA PHE A 52 10.34 10.37 -2.90
C PHE A 52 9.62 11.56 -2.27
N ALA A 53 8.37 11.77 -2.70
CA ALA A 53 7.47 12.71 -2.04
C ALA A 53 7.10 12.23 -0.64
N ARG A 54 6.88 13.17 0.29
CA ARG A 54 6.59 12.88 1.71
C ARG A 54 5.43 11.91 1.93
N GLU A 55 4.34 12.06 1.18
CA GLU A 55 3.18 11.17 1.31
C GLU A 55 3.49 9.73 0.85
N LEU A 56 4.36 9.55 -0.14
CA LEU A 56 4.80 8.21 -0.55
C LEU A 56 5.67 7.57 0.53
N ILE A 57 6.54 8.36 1.17
CA ILE A 57 7.37 7.90 2.29
C ILE A 57 6.48 7.50 3.47
N ALA A 58 5.46 8.31 3.79
CA ALA A 58 4.51 8.01 4.85
C ALA A 58 3.76 6.69 4.60
N GLN A 59 3.35 6.42 3.35
CA GLN A 59 2.73 5.16 2.98
C GLN A 59 3.69 3.97 3.11
N GLU A 60 4.94 4.11 2.67
CA GLU A 60 5.96 3.04 2.74
C GLU A 60 6.25 2.60 4.17
N VAL A 61 6.28 3.54 5.13
CA VAL A 61 6.54 3.24 6.54
C VAL A 61 5.27 2.97 7.35
N SER A 62 4.09 3.04 6.73
CA SER A 62 2.81 2.86 7.41
C SER A 62 2.57 1.40 7.80
N THR A 63 2.06 1.19 9.02
CA THR A 63 1.59 -0.11 9.51
C THR A 63 0.06 -0.20 9.53
N GLU A 64 -0.63 0.83 9.04
CA GLU A 64 -2.08 0.86 8.99
C GLU A 64 -2.60 -0.10 7.91
N ARG A 65 -3.66 -0.85 8.25
CA ARG A 65 -4.29 -1.82 7.32
C ARG A 65 -5.00 -1.12 6.15
N TYR A 66 -5.57 0.05 6.38
CA TYR A 66 -6.34 0.80 5.39
C TYR A 66 -5.87 2.25 5.36
N ILE A 67 -5.52 2.75 4.18
CA ILE A 67 -5.09 4.14 3.96
C ILE A 67 -6.13 4.79 3.06
N GLU A 68 -6.71 5.93 3.48
CA GLU A 68 -7.76 6.61 2.73
C GLU A 68 -7.23 7.10 1.37
N ILE A 69 -8.03 6.90 0.32
CA ILE A 69 -7.73 7.42 -1.02
C ILE A 69 -8.14 8.89 -1.03
N PRO A 70 -7.24 9.82 -1.37
CA PRO A 70 -7.57 11.23 -1.48
C PRO A 70 -8.71 11.51 -2.49
N GLU A 71 -9.50 12.55 -2.22
CA GLU A 71 -10.55 13.06 -3.12
C GLU A 71 -9.97 13.80 -4.34
#